data_AF-A0A1X0QX62-F1
#
_entry.id   AF-A0A1X0QX62-F1
#
_cell.length_a   1.000
_cell.length_b   1.000
_cell.length_c   1.000
_cell.angle_alpha   90.00
_cell.angle_beta   90.00
_cell.angle_gamma   90.00
#
_symmetry.space_group_name_H-M   'P 1'
#
loop_
_entity.id
_entity.type
_entity.pdbx_description
1 polymer ?
#
loop_
_entity_poly.entity_id
_entity_poly.type
_entity_poly.pdbx_seq_one_letter_code
_entity_poly.pdbx_strand_id
1 'polypeptide(L)'
;MIINLDDNTYVGKEMFTANELNEMYLKSVMEFEVPLPKELADFINKFNCDTIPEVRKQLLVIEEWEKNYSIEEFHDLDWIKFTVYSFVSKHFMLLF
;
A
#
# COMPACT_ATOMS: atom_id res chain seq x y z
N MET A 1 -3.87 -3.75 -4.05
CA MET A 1 -4.37 -2.93 -5.18
C MET A 1 -5.41 -1.98 -4.61
N ILE A 2 -5.17 -0.66 -4.65
CA ILE A 2 -6.16 0.33 -4.21
C ILE A 2 -6.95 0.72 -5.46
N ILE A 3 -8.26 0.53 -5.44
CA ILE A 3 -9.16 0.82 -6.57
C ILE A 3 -9.76 2.21 -6.34
N ASN A 4 -9.56 3.13 -7.28
CA ASN A 4 -10.17 4.45 -7.20
C ASN A 4 -11.61 4.40 -7.72
N LEU A 5 -12.60 4.32 -6.83
CA LEU A 5 -14.01 4.13 -7.23
C LEU A 5 -14.58 5.28 -8.07
N ASP A 6 -13.92 6.43 -8.12
CA ASP A 6 -14.29 7.56 -8.99
C ASP A 6 -13.68 7.49 -10.41
N ASP A 7 -12.84 6.49 -10.68
CA ASP A 7 -12.21 6.29 -11.99
C ASP A 7 -13.17 5.61 -12.98
N ASN A 8 -13.79 6.45 -13.82
CA ASN A 8 -14.70 6.01 -14.87
C ASN A 8 -14.03 5.17 -15.98
N THR A 9 -12.70 5.06 -16.00
CA THR A 9 -12.00 4.25 -17.02
C THR A 9 -12.17 2.76 -16.81
N TYR A 10 -12.57 2.30 -15.62
CA TYR A 10 -12.78 0.88 -15.36
C TYR A 10 -13.96 0.29 -16.12
N VAL A 11 -15.07 1.04 -16.22
CA VAL A 11 -16.23 0.63 -17.03
C VAL A 11 -15.87 0.66 -18.51
N GLY A 12 -15.16 1.71 -18.95
CA GLY A 12 -14.73 1.86 -20.34
C GLY A 12 -13.73 0.79 -20.80
N LYS A 13 -13.02 0.14 -19.87
CA LYS A 13 -12.09 -0.97 -20.14
C LYS A 13 -12.68 -2.35 -19.87
N GLU A 14 -13.98 -2.43 -19.59
CA GLU A 14 -14.68 -3.68 -19.24
C GLU A 14 -14.03 -4.43 -18.05
N MET A 15 -13.34 -3.70 -17.17
CA MET A 15 -12.71 -4.28 -15.98
C MET A 15 -13.74 -4.54 -14.88
N PHE A 16 -14.75 -3.67 -14.79
CA PHE A 16 -15.88 -3.79 -13.89
C PHE A 16 -17.14 -3.27 -14.58
N THR A 17 -18.29 -3.83 -14.24
CA THR A 17 -19.59 -3.29 -14.59
C THR A 17 -19.95 -2.11 -13.68
N ALA A 18 -20.86 -1.25 -14.15
CA ALA A 18 -21.38 -0.16 -13.32
C ALA A 18 -22.04 -0.65 -12.02
N ASN A 19 -22.66 -1.84 -12.05
CA ASN A 19 -23.23 -2.46 -10.86
C ASN A 19 -22.17 -2.92 -9.87
N GLU A 20 -21.09 -3.55 -10.34
CA GLU A 20 -19.97 -3.97 -9.48
C GLU A 20 -19.30 -2.77 -8.81
N LEU A 21 -19.06 -1.68 -9.54
CA LEU A 21 -18.52 -0.45 -8.97
C LEU A 21 -19.47 0.16 -7.93
N ASN A 22 -20.78 0.15 -8.19
CA ASN A 22 -21.76 0.66 -7.25
C ASN A 22 -21.84 -0.21 -5.98
N GLU A 23 -21.76 -1.53 -6.10
CA GLU A 23 -21.66 -2.41 -4.94
C GLU A 23 -20.39 -2.16 -4.13
N MET A 24 -19.25 -1.96 -4.79
CA MET A 24 -17.99 -1.62 -4.13
C MET A 24 -18.06 -0.26 -3.44
N TYR A 25 -18.71 0.73 -4.06
CA TYR A 25 -18.98 2.03 -3.45
C TYR A 25 -19.81 1.87 -2.16
N LEU A 26 -20.95 1.20 -2.25
CA LEU A 26 -21.82 0.96 -1.09
C LEU A 26 -21.12 0.15 0.02
N LYS A 27 -20.27 -0.81 -0.34
CA LYS A 27 -19.48 -1.62 0.62
C LYS A 27 -18.25 -0.89 1.16
N SER A 28 -17.69 0.08 0.44
CA SER A 28 -16.57 0.91 0.90
C SER A 28 -17.00 2.00 1.88
N VAL A 29 -18.27 2.43 1.78
CA VAL A 29 -18.91 3.36 2.72
C VAL A 29 -19.38 2.65 3.98
N MET A 30 -19.49 1.31 3.99
CA MET A 30 -19.47 0.58 5.26
C MET A 30 -18.12 0.85 5.90
N GLU A 31 -18.14 1.71 6.92
CA GLU A 31 -16.97 2.04 7.73
C GLU A 31 -16.21 0.75 7.99
N PHE A 32 -14.90 0.76 7.71
CA PHE A 32 -14.02 -0.27 8.23
C PHE A 32 -14.09 -0.16 9.76
N GLU A 33 -15.08 -0.80 10.39
CA GLU A 33 -15.29 -0.81 11.85
C GLU A 33 -14.08 -1.42 12.57
N VAL A 34 -13.21 -2.12 11.83
CA VAL A 34 -11.96 -2.65 12.33
C VAL A 34 -10.84 -1.67 11.96
N PRO A 35 -10.33 -0.87 12.92
CA PRO A 35 -9.15 -0.06 12.68
C PRO A 35 -7.98 -0.97 12.29
N LEU A 36 -7.10 -0.45 11.44
CA LEU A 36 -5.84 -1.12 11.12
C LEU A 36 -5.14 -1.56 12.42
N PRO A 37 -4.64 -2.80 12.51
CA PRO A 37 -3.85 -3.22 13.66
C PRO A 37 -2.76 -2.21 13.94
N LYS A 38 -2.60 -1.82 15.21
CA LYS A 38 -1.69 -0.74 15.60
C LYS A 38 -0.27 -0.95 15.05
N GLU A 39 0.24 -2.18 15.14
CA GLU A 39 1.58 -2.52 14.65
C GLU A 39 1.73 -2.28 13.14
N LEU A 40 0.69 -2.60 12.38
CA LEU A 40 0.66 -2.39 10.93
C LEU A 40 0.57 -0.89 10.60
N ALA A 41 -0.25 -0.14 11.34
CA ALA A 41 -0.34 1.32 11.20
C ALA A 41 0.99 2.01 11.54
N ASP A 42 1.63 1.60 12.65
CA ASP A 42 2.93 2.11 13.09
C ASP A 42 4.02 1.78 12.05
N PHE A 43 3.97 0.59 11.45
CA PHE A 43 4.89 0.21 10.37
C PHE A 43 4.72 1.07 9.12
N ILE A 44 3.49 1.28 8.65
CA ILE A 44 3.20 2.15 7.49
C ILE A 44 3.68 3.58 7.77
N ASN A 45 3.46 4.09 8.98
CA ASN A 45 3.84 5.43 9.39
C ASN A 45 5.35 5.68 9.37
N LYS A 46 6.21 4.64 9.40
CA LYS A 46 7.66 4.78 9.20
C LYS A 46 8.00 5.45 7.87
N PHE A 47 7.17 5.27 6.84
CA PHE A 47 7.39 5.82 5.50
C PHE A 47 6.70 7.17 5.27
N ASN A 48 5.96 7.68 6.26
CA ASN A 48 5.35 9.02 6.21
C ASN A 48 6.39 10.10 6.51
N CYS A 49 7.34 10.29 5.59
CA CYS A 49 8.40 11.29 5.70
C CYS A 49 8.14 12.48 4.78
N ASP A 50 8.70 13.64 5.13
CA ASP A 50 8.53 14.88 4.38
C ASP A 50 9.29 14.86 3.03
N THR A 51 10.36 14.05 2.93
CA THR A 51 11.23 14.03 1.75
C THR A 51 11.56 12.62 1.25
N ILE A 52 11.77 12.48 -0.07
CA ILE A 52 12.15 11.20 -0.70
C ILE A 52 13.46 10.62 -0.16
N PRO A 53 14.53 11.39 0.10
CA PRO A 53 15.73 10.87 0.75
C PRO A 53 15.46 10.24 2.12
N GLU A 54 14.51 10.76 2.90
CA GLU A 54 14.14 10.19 4.20
C GLU A 54 13.37 8.88 4.03
N VAL A 55 12.43 8.81 3.09
CA VAL A 55 11.75 7.55 2.74
C VAL A 55 12.77 6.50 2.32
N ARG A 56 13.77 6.86 1.49
CA ARG A 56 14.85 5.96 1.10
C ARG A 56 15.67 5.47 2.30
N LYS A 57 15.99 6.34 3.26
CA LYS A 57 16.68 5.94 4.49
C LYS A 57 15.86 4.92 5.29
N GLN A 58 14.55 5.13 5.40
CA GLN A 58 13.66 4.20 6.11
C GLN A 58 13.57 2.85 5.39
N LEU A 59 13.54 2.84 4.06
CA LEU A 59 13.58 1.60 3.27
C LEU A 59 14.85 0.78 3.46
N LEU A 60 15.98 1.43 3.80
CA LEU A 60 17.27 0.77 4.05
C LEU A 60 17.39 0.19 5.47
N VAL A 61 16.47 0.51 6.38
CA VAL A 61 16.44 -0.07 7.73
C VAL A 61 16.10 -1.56 7.60
N ILE A 62 16.96 -2.42 8.15
CA ILE A 62 16.70 -3.86 8.24
C ILE A 62 15.77 -4.09 9.43
N GLU A 63 14.57 -4.56 9.17
CA GLU A 63 13.60 -4.88 10.21
C GLU A 63 13.92 -6.21 10.89
N GLU A 64 13.51 -6.38 12.16
CA GLU A 64 13.81 -7.62 12.88
C GLU A 64 13.13 -8.85 12.26
N TRP A 65 11.93 -8.68 11.73
CA TRP A 65 11.18 -9.73 11.05
C TRP A 65 11.88 -10.21 9.76
N GLU A 66 12.74 -9.38 9.14
CA GLU A 66 13.50 -9.78 7.94
C GLU A 66 14.58 -10.82 8.26
N LYS A 67 15.08 -10.85 9.50
CA LYS A 67 16.14 -11.79 9.91
C LYS A 67 15.65 -13.23 9.97
N ASN A 68 14.37 -13.42 10.31
CA ASN A 68 13.71 -14.72 10.43
C ASN A 68 12.41 -14.72 9.62
N TYR A 69 12.51 -14.36 8.34
CA TYR A 69 11.34 -14.17 7.48
C TYR A 69 10.48 -15.44 7.36
N SER A 70 9.18 -15.28 7.61
CA SER A 70 8.11 -16.24 7.35
C SER A 70 7.06 -15.55 6.47
N ILE A 71 6.76 -16.15 5.32
CA ILE A 71 5.70 -15.64 4.43
C ILE A 71 4.33 -15.71 5.07
N GLU A 72 4.08 -16.66 5.98
CA GLU A 72 2.78 -16.80 6.64
C GLU A 72 2.54 -15.67 7.66
N GLU A 73 3.60 -15.08 8.22
CA GLU A 73 3.52 -14.09 9.29
C GLU A 73 3.79 -12.66 8.81
N PHE A 74 4.73 -12.46 7.88
CA PHE A 74 5.26 -11.14 7.53
C PHE A 74 4.98 -10.70 6.10
N HIS A 75 4.13 -11.43 5.36
CA HIS A 75 3.82 -11.09 3.97
C HIS A 75 3.28 -9.67 3.82
N ASP A 76 2.41 -9.21 4.73
CA ASP A 76 1.85 -7.86 4.67
C ASP A 76 2.93 -6.78 4.85
N LEU A 77 3.87 -6.99 5.77
CA LEU A 77 4.98 -6.06 6.03
C LEU A 77 5.95 -5.99 4.85
N ASP A 78 6.29 -7.14 4.29
CA ASP A 78 7.12 -7.25 3.09
C ASP A 78 6.43 -6.57 1.89
N TRP A 79 5.14 -6.84 1.70
CA TRP A 79 4.36 -6.25 0.62
C TRP A 79 4.28 -4.72 0.72
N ILE A 80 4.09 -4.17 1.93
CA ILE A 80 4.11 -2.72 2.17
C ILE A 80 5.48 -2.13 1.83
N LYS A 81 6.56 -2.70 2.38
CA LYS A 81 7.92 -2.20 2.16
C LYS A 81 8.30 -2.24 0.68
N PHE A 82 7.96 -3.34 0.00
CA PHE A 82 8.16 -3.50 -1.44
C PHE A 82 7.33 -2.51 -2.27
N THR A 83 6.11 -2.21 -1.85
CA THR A 83 5.23 -1.24 -2.54
C THR A 83 5.81 0.16 -2.45
N VAL A 84 6.25 0.59 -1.26
CA VAL A 84 6.89 1.90 -1.07
C VAL A 84 8.20 1.96 -1.87
N TYR A 85 9.03 0.92 -1.82
CA TYR A 85 10.26 0.82 -2.61
C TYR A 85 9.98 0.96 -4.11
N SER A 86 8.99 0.23 -4.62
CA SER A 86 8.61 0.23 -6.03
C SER A 86 8.11 1.61 -6.46
N PHE A 87 7.31 2.27 -5.63
CA PHE A 87 6.83 3.62 -5.88
C PHE A 87 7.98 4.62 -5.97
N VAL A 88 8.86 4.62 -4.95
CA VAL A 88 10.02 5.52 -4.91
C VAL A 88 10.94 5.29 -6.11
N SER A 89 11.18 4.03 -6.48
CA SER A 89 12.08 3.66 -7.57
C SER A 89 11.52 4.04 -8.95
N LYS A 90 10.20 3.88 -9.16
CA LYS A 90 9.55 4.15 -10.45
C LYS A 90 9.29 5.63 -10.69
N HIS A 91 8.87 6.37 -9.67
CA HIS A 91 8.41 7.75 -9.82
C HIS A 91 9.50 8.79 -9.59
N PHE A 92 10.58 8.45 -8.89
CA PHE A 92 11.71 9.36 -8.62
C PHE A 92 12.99 8.87 -9.28
N MET A 93 12.88 8.47 -10.55
CA MET A 93 13.95 7.88 -11.37
C MET A 93 15.33 8.53 -11.14
N LEU A 94 16.26 7.68 -10.67
CA LEU A 94 17.73 7.72 -10.74
C LEU A 94 18.51 8.79 -9.93
N LEU A 95 19.35 8.29 -9.02
CA LEU A 95 20.82 8.39 -9.03
C LEU A 95 21.32 7.69 -7.74
N PHE A 96 21.92 6.51 -7.91
CA PHE A 96 22.95 6.02 -6.99
C PHE A 96 24.24 6.78 -7.27
#